data_AF-A0A5N7ILV0-F1
#
_entry.id   AF-A0A5N7ILV0-F1
#
_cell.length_a   1.000
_cell.length_b   1.000
_cell.length_c   1.000
_cell.angle_alpha   90.00
_cell.angle_beta   90.00
_cell.angle_gamma   90.00
#
_symmetry.space_group_name_H-M   'P 1'
#
loop_
_entity.id
_entity.type
_entity.pdbx_description
1 polymer ?
#
loop_
_entity_poly.entity_id
_entity_poly.type
_entity_poly.pdbx_seq_one_letter_code
_entity_poly.pdbx_strand_id
1 'polypeptide(L)'
;MCRTQRYSIPGLPSIYLGSSVYVCWEELDRPDKDEMQECKLLTKTNNYKILDFAFRPSKIAEIIRYELDVFNPDESDSRTIYLNNVLSSRVTLWPLIAACSIMVSDKNDSFKPEYIIPQLLLQWVRLKPDYKGIRYFSVMVDYSIQDYLCINYVFPAITYKQAGLCSNLMEMFKISETLTWKETSMYQHIDLGESSNSRFNIELIKGMKRGYHDTLFCRIEDVLDKMKTYDSNI
;
A
#
# COMPACT_ATOMS: atom_id res chain seq x y z
N MET A 1 3.59 22.75 -11.80
CA MET A 1 2.88 22.65 -10.51
C MET A 1 2.80 21.17 -10.15
N CYS A 2 3.18 20.77 -8.93
CA CYS A 2 3.01 19.39 -8.49
C CYS A 2 1.51 19.11 -8.34
N ARG A 3 1.00 18.03 -8.96
CA ARG A 3 -0.43 17.67 -8.90
C ARG A 3 -0.77 17.15 -7.51
N THR A 4 -1.97 17.43 -7.02
CA THR A 4 -2.46 16.86 -5.76
C THR A 4 -2.74 15.37 -5.92
N GLN A 5 -2.46 14.62 -4.87
CA GLN A 5 -2.79 13.20 -4.75
C GLN A 5 -3.91 13.01 -3.73
N ARG A 6 -4.52 11.82 -3.71
CA ARG A 6 -5.60 11.45 -2.79
C ARG A 6 -5.25 11.82 -1.35
N TYR A 7 -4.16 11.26 -0.84
CA TYR A 7 -3.63 11.62 0.47
C TYR A 7 -2.46 12.59 0.31
N SER A 8 -2.74 13.87 0.06
CA SER A 8 -1.72 14.92 -0.01
C SER A 8 -2.11 16.16 0.77
N ILE A 9 -1.12 16.97 1.14
CA ILE A 9 -1.34 18.31 1.70
C ILE A 9 -0.56 19.26 0.80
N PRO A 10 -1.20 20.25 0.15
CA PRO A 10 -0.50 21.20 -0.72
C PRO A 10 0.71 21.83 -0.02
N GLY A 11 1.87 21.80 -0.67
CA GLY A 11 3.13 22.31 -0.13
C GLY A 11 3.82 21.40 0.88
N LEU A 12 3.26 20.23 1.20
CA LEU A 12 3.87 19.26 2.10
C LEU A 12 4.36 18.03 1.30
N PRO A 13 5.67 17.72 1.35
CA PRO A 13 6.19 16.48 0.80
C PRO A 13 5.65 15.26 1.55
N SER A 14 5.35 14.20 0.80
CA SER A 14 4.99 12.87 1.32
C SER A 14 5.68 11.80 0.49
N ILE A 15 6.00 10.66 1.09
CA ILE A 15 6.42 9.46 0.36
C ILE A 15 5.21 8.54 0.20
N TYR A 16 5.03 8.03 -1.02
CA TYR A 16 4.00 7.07 -1.39
C TYR A 16 4.69 5.74 -1.70
N LEU A 17 4.22 4.66 -1.08
CA LEU A 17 4.78 3.32 -1.26
C LEU A 17 3.65 2.35 -1.61
N GLY A 18 3.92 1.36 -2.44
CA GLY A 18 3.02 0.23 -2.70
C GLY A 18 3.49 -1.02 -1.97
N SER A 19 2.56 -1.95 -1.72
CA SER A 19 2.88 -3.29 -1.20
C SER A 19 3.42 -4.24 -2.26
N SER A 20 3.32 -3.87 -3.54
CA SER A 20 3.84 -4.61 -4.69
C SER A 20 4.35 -3.63 -5.74
N VAL A 21 5.29 -4.07 -6.59
CA VAL A 21 5.70 -3.35 -7.80
C VAL A 21 4.51 -3.17 -8.73
N TYR A 22 3.60 -4.14 -8.77
CA TYR A 22 2.39 -4.07 -9.57
C TYR A 22 1.47 -2.90 -9.20
N VAL A 23 1.14 -2.71 -7.92
CA VAL A 23 0.30 -1.58 -7.51
C VAL A 23 1.00 -0.25 -7.71
N CYS A 24 2.33 -0.18 -7.48
CA CYS A 24 3.11 1.02 -7.81
C CYS A 24 2.98 1.37 -9.30
N TRP A 25 3.09 0.39 -10.20
CA TRP A 25 2.96 0.59 -11.64
C TRP A 25 1.55 1.04 -12.05
N GLU A 26 0.51 0.44 -11.48
CA GLU A 26 -0.88 0.86 -11.73
C GLU A 26 -1.17 2.29 -11.23
N GLU A 27 -0.67 2.67 -10.04
CA GLU A 27 -0.84 4.01 -9.47
C GLU A 27 -0.04 5.09 -10.21
N LEU A 28 1.07 4.72 -10.86
CA LEU A 28 1.83 5.59 -11.75
C LEU A 28 1.20 5.77 -13.13
N ASP A 29 0.00 5.23 -13.36
CA ASP A 29 -0.70 5.24 -14.65
C ASP A 29 0.03 4.44 -15.73
N ARG A 30 0.64 3.31 -15.34
CA ARG A 30 1.26 2.32 -16.22
C ARG A 30 2.36 2.91 -17.12
N PRO A 31 3.41 3.53 -16.54
CA PRO A 31 4.52 4.07 -17.33
C PRO A 31 5.25 2.99 -18.12
N ASP A 32 6.06 3.41 -19.10
CA ASP A 32 6.95 2.48 -19.80
C ASP A 32 7.93 1.86 -18.80
N LYS A 33 8.21 0.57 -19.01
CA LYS A 33 9.07 -0.27 -18.19
C LYS A 33 10.48 0.27 -18.09
N ASP A 34 10.93 0.93 -19.17
CA ASP A 34 12.27 1.50 -19.26
C ASP A 34 12.44 2.80 -18.46
N GLU A 35 11.34 3.41 -18.03
CA GLU A 35 11.33 4.66 -17.25
C GLU A 35 11.27 4.41 -15.73
N MET A 36 11.15 3.14 -15.32
CA MET A 36 10.97 2.79 -13.92
C MET A 36 12.26 2.35 -13.24
N GLN A 37 12.35 2.73 -11.96
CA GLN A 37 13.33 2.24 -11.02
C GLN A 37 12.60 1.79 -9.75
N GLU A 38 12.89 0.58 -9.31
CA GLU A 38 12.31 -0.02 -8.12
C GLU A 38 13.32 -0.10 -7.00
N CYS A 39 12.86 0.13 -5.77
CA CYS A 39 13.64 -0.16 -4.58
C CYS A 39 12.72 -0.67 -3.48
N LYS A 40 13.30 -1.41 -2.53
CA LYS A 40 12.61 -1.94 -1.37
C LYS A 40 12.86 -1.03 -0.17
N LEU A 41 11.79 -0.57 0.46
CA LEU A 41 11.85 0.09 1.76
C LEU A 41 11.37 -0.87 2.85
N LEU A 42 12.21 -1.09 3.86
CA LEU A 42 11.89 -1.90 5.03
C LEU A 42 11.84 -1.02 6.28
N THR A 43 10.79 -1.16 7.07
CA THR A 43 10.71 -0.45 8.35
C THR A 43 11.78 -0.95 9.32
N LYS A 44 12.45 -0.04 10.03
CA LYS A 44 13.46 -0.40 11.05
C LYS A 44 12.85 -1.06 12.29
N THR A 45 11.55 -0.88 12.50
CA THR A 45 10.78 -1.48 13.59
C THR A 45 9.34 -1.74 13.15
N ASN A 46 8.67 -2.67 13.81
CA ASN A 46 7.25 -2.99 13.59
C ASN A 46 6.31 -2.19 14.50
N ASN A 47 6.84 -1.28 15.33
CA ASN A 47 6.08 -0.55 16.34
C ASN A 47 5.47 0.77 15.86
N TYR A 48 5.59 1.10 14.57
CA TYR A 48 4.97 2.31 14.02
C TYR A 48 3.46 2.13 13.92
N LYS A 49 2.70 3.03 14.57
CA LYS A 49 1.25 3.06 14.38
C LYS A 49 0.93 3.71 13.04
N ILE A 50 0.10 3.04 12.25
CA ILE A 50 -0.36 3.50 10.94
C ILE A 50 -1.88 3.48 10.96
N LEU A 51 -2.52 4.53 10.43
CA LEU A 51 -3.97 4.53 10.25
C LEU A 51 -4.31 3.58 9.10
N ASP A 52 -4.98 2.49 9.42
CA ASP A 52 -5.16 1.39 8.47
C ASP A 52 -6.57 1.36 7.89
N PHE A 53 -6.68 1.76 6.63
CA PHE A 53 -7.89 1.78 5.80
C PHE A 53 -7.80 0.76 4.64
N ALA A 54 -6.83 -0.15 4.66
CA ALA A 54 -6.62 -1.10 3.55
C ALA A 54 -7.56 -2.31 3.56
N PHE A 55 -8.37 -2.50 4.60
CA PHE A 55 -9.35 -3.58 4.62
C PHE A 55 -10.57 -3.19 3.80
N ARG A 56 -10.75 -3.86 2.65
CA ARG A 56 -11.95 -3.70 1.84
C ARG A 56 -13.17 -4.26 2.58
N PRO A 57 -14.37 -3.71 2.35
CA PRO A 57 -15.60 -4.22 2.96
C PRO A 57 -15.85 -5.71 2.68
N SER A 58 -15.49 -6.19 1.48
CA SER A 58 -15.59 -7.61 1.10
C SER A 58 -14.76 -8.52 2.01
N LYS A 59 -13.55 -8.08 2.40
CA LYS A 59 -12.68 -8.84 3.29
C LYS A 59 -13.21 -8.88 4.71
N ILE A 60 -13.76 -7.77 5.19
CA ILE A 60 -14.45 -7.73 6.49
C ILE A 60 -15.66 -8.69 6.47
N ALA A 61 -16.44 -8.71 5.40
CA ALA A 61 -17.55 -9.64 5.26
C ALA A 61 -17.10 -11.11 5.23
N GLU A 62 -15.97 -11.42 4.60
CA GLU A 62 -15.36 -12.76 4.62
C GLU A 62 -14.97 -13.19 6.04
N ILE A 63 -14.30 -12.29 6.79
CA ILE A 63 -13.93 -12.55 8.19
C ILE A 63 -15.18 -12.80 9.03
N ILE A 64 -16.22 -11.96 8.90
CA ILE A 64 -17.48 -12.14 9.65
C ILE A 64 -18.11 -13.50 9.33
N ARG A 65 -18.19 -13.88 8.05
CA ARG A 65 -18.76 -15.19 7.65
C ARG A 65 -17.99 -16.35 8.26
N TYR A 66 -16.66 -16.33 8.12
CA TYR A 66 -15.81 -17.37 8.70
C TYR A 66 -15.98 -17.48 10.21
N GLU A 67 -16.02 -16.36 10.91
CA GLU A 67 -16.20 -16.36 12.36
C GLU A 67 -17.59 -16.85 12.76
N LEU A 68 -18.66 -16.51 12.02
CA LEU A 68 -20.00 -17.05 12.27
C LEU A 68 -20.05 -18.57 12.07
N ASP A 69 -19.32 -19.12 11.11
CA ASP A 69 -19.27 -20.55 10.82
C ASP A 69 -18.49 -21.34 11.90
N VAL A 70 -17.53 -20.70 12.57
CA VAL A 70 -16.65 -21.31 13.58
C VAL A 70 -17.06 -20.91 15.02
N PHE A 71 -18.02 -20.01 15.17
CA PHE A 71 -18.43 -19.47 16.47
C PHE A 71 -19.04 -20.56 17.37
N ASN A 72 -18.39 -20.79 18.50
CA ASN A 72 -18.91 -21.60 19.59
C ASN A 72 -19.33 -20.68 20.75
N PRO A 73 -20.64 -20.51 21.03
CA PRO A 73 -21.13 -19.59 22.07
C PRO A 73 -20.64 -19.92 23.48
N ASP A 74 -20.19 -21.16 23.73
CA ASP A 74 -19.69 -21.60 25.03
C ASP A 74 -18.18 -21.30 25.23
N GLU A 75 -17.47 -20.86 24.18
CA GLU A 75 -16.05 -20.46 24.24
C GLU A 75 -15.92 -18.92 24.22
N SER A 76 -16.13 -18.32 25.39
CA SER A 76 -15.73 -16.92 25.63
C SER A 76 -14.22 -16.83 25.80
N ASP A 77 -13.47 -16.95 24.70
CA ASP A 77 -12.03 -16.75 24.70
C ASP A 77 -11.65 -15.38 24.10
N SER A 78 -10.42 -14.94 24.39
CA SER A 78 -9.77 -13.70 23.96
C SER A 78 -9.97 -13.36 22.46
N ARG A 79 -10.20 -14.38 21.63
CA ARG A 79 -10.56 -14.26 20.21
C ARG A 79 -11.84 -13.45 19.98
N THR A 80 -12.91 -13.72 20.72
CA THR A 80 -14.20 -13.02 20.56
C THR A 80 -14.07 -11.53 20.87
N ILE A 81 -13.31 -11.19 21.92
CA ILE A 81 -13.00 -9.80 22.29
C ILE A 81 -12.20 -9.11 21.18
N TYR A 82 -11.16 -9.76 20.67
CA TYR A 82 -10.35 -9.23 19.57
C TYR A 82 -11.19 -8.94 18.33
N LEU A 83 -12.02 -9.90 17.90
CA LEU A 83 -12.91 -9.76 16.75
C LEU A 83 -13.89 -8.62 16.93
N ASN A 84 -14.55 -8.54 18.10
CA ASN A 84 -15.47 -7.44 18.40
C ASN A 84 -14.78 -6.08 18.31
N ASN A 85 -13.54 -5.95 18.78
CA ASN A 85 -12.76 -4.71 18.66
C ASN A 85 -12.44 -4.38 17.20
N VAL A 86 -12.00 -5.37 16.42
CA VAL A 86 -11.74 -5.18 14.98
C VAL A 86 -13.01 -4.75 14.27
N LEU A 87 -14.12 -5.49 14.42
CA LEU A 87 -15.39 -5.19 13.76
C LEU A 87 -15.94 -3.82 14.15
N SER A 88 -15.94 -3.50 15.46
CA SER A 88 -16.42 -2.21 15.96
C SER A 88 -15.61 -1.04 15.36
N SER A 89 -14.29 -1.17 15.31
CA SER A 89 -13.43 -0.15 14.70
C SER A 89 -13.73 0.03 13.20
N ARG A 90 -13.99 -1.08 12.47
CA ARG A 90 -14.22 -1.06 11.02
C ARG A 90 -15.59 -0.50 10.66
N VAL A 91 -16.63 -0.87 11.41
CA VAL A 91 -17.98 -0.31 11.23
C VAL A 91 -17.97 1.19 11.56
N THR A 92 -17.25 1.60 12.60
CA THR A 92 -17.10 3.02 12.96
C THR A 92 -16.38 3.81 11.87
N LEU A 93 -15.34 3.24 11.28
CA LEU A 93 -14.52 3.90 10.25
C LEU A 93 -15.07 3.75 8.83
N TRP A 94 -16.07 2.90 8.60
CA TRP A 94 -16.64 2.63 7.28
C TRP A 94 -16.99 3.89 6.48
N PRO A 95 -17.69 4.91 7.03
CA PRO A 95 -18.01 6.11 6.26
C PRO A 95 -16.77 6.84 5.74
N LEU A 96 -15.70 6.86 6.53
CA LEU A 96 -14.42 7.46 6.14
C LEU A 96 -13.72 6.62 5.08
N ILE A 97 -13.71 5.29 5.24
CA ILE A 97 -13.15 4.37 4.24
C ILE A 97 -13.88 4.54 2.90
N ALA A 98 -15.21 4.56 2.91
CA ALA A 98 -16.04 4.75 1.73
C ALA A 98 -15.75 6.08 1.04
N ALA A 99 -15.72 7.19 1.79
CA ALA A 99 -15.38 8.51 1.26
C ALA A 99 -13.97 8.55 0.64
N CYS A 100 -13.01 7.83 1.23
CA CYS A 100 -11.66 7.72 0.69
C CYS A 100 -11.54 6.81 -0.54
N SER A 101 -12.57 6.04 -0.88
CA SER A 101 -12.54 5.02 -1.94
C SER A 101 -13.21 5.47 -3.23
N ILE A 102 -13.69 6.72 -3.30
CA ILE A 102 -14.35 7.27 -4.48
C ILE A 102 -13.29 7.52 -5.57
N MET A 103 -13.49 6.94 -6.75
CA MET A 103 -12.65 7.21 -7.92
C MET A 103 -12.89 8.63 -8.43
N VAL A 104 -11.81 9.29 -8.82
CA VAL A 104 -11.89 10.63 -9.39
C VAL A 104 -12.56 10.55 -10.75
N SER A 105 -13.60 11.38 -10.94
CA SER A 105 -14.33 11.47 -12.21
C SER A 105 -13.49 12.08 -13.34
N ASP A 106 -12.81 13.20 -13.09
CA ASP A 106 -11.88 13.84 -14.03
C ASP A 106 -10.48 14.01 -13.40
N LYS A 107 -9.51 13.22 -13.88
CA LYS A 107 -8.11 13.28 -13.41
C LYS A 107 -7.46 14.64 -13.72
N ASN A 108 -7.93 15.36 -14.73
CA ASN A 108 -7.36 16.64 -15.17
C ASN A 108 -7.92 17.86 -14.43
N ASP A 109 -9.02 17.71 -13.68
CA ASP A 109 -9.55 18.82 -12.88
C ASP A 109 -8.53 19.24 -11.80
N SER A 110 -8.36 20.55 -11.68
CA SER A 110 -7.55 21.18 -10.63
C SER A 110 -8.09 20.90 -9.23
N PHE A 111 -9.40 20.72 -9.09
CA PHE A 111 -10.08 20.41 -7.84
C PHE A 111 -10.75 19.04 -7.92
N LYS A 112 -10.47 18.19 -6.93
CA LYS A 112 -11.01 16.82 -6.85
C LYS A 112 -11.77 16.68 -5.53
N PRO A 113 -13.11 16.80 -5.51
CA PRO A 113 -13.88 16.70 -4.27
C PRO A 113 -13.69 15.36 -3.56
N GLU A 114 -13.37 14.30 -4.31
CA GLU A 114 -13.04 12.96 -3.81
C GLU A 114 -11.81 12.95 -2.90
N TYR A 115 -10.97 13.99 -2.96
CA TYR A 115 -9.75 14.11 -2.15
C TYR A 115 -9.99 14.82 -0.82
N ILE A 116 -11.12 15.50 -0.60
CA ILE A 116 -11.35 16.30 0.62
C ILE A 116 -11.15 15.47 1.89
N ILE A 117 -11.85 14.34 2.03
CA ILE A 117 -11.76 13.49 3.23
C ILE A 117 -10.38 12.82 3.36
N PRO A 118 -9.80 12.18 2.33
CA PRO A 118 -8.43 11.70 2.37
C PRO A 118 -7.38 12.73 2.83
N GLN A 119 -7.46 13.97 2.32
CA GLN A 119 -6.51 15.02 2.66
C GLN A 119 -6.69 15.50 4.10
N LEU A 120 -7.93 15.58 4.60
CA LEU A 120 -8.21 15.88 6.02
C LEU A 120 -7.67 14.78 6.95
N LEU A 121 -7.77 13.51 6.55
CA LEU A 121 -7.21 12.40 7.33
C LEU A 121 -5.68 12.44 7.39
N LEU A 122 -5.01 12.78 6.27
CA LEU A 122 -3.56 12.96 6.29
C LEU A 122 -3.14 14.14 7.19
N GLN A 123 -3.92 15.22 7.20
CA GLN A 123 -3.71 16.33 8.14
C GLN A 123 -3.87 15.88 9.59
N TRP A 124 -4.89 15.07 9.88
CA TRP A 124 -5.08 14.49 11.21
C TRP A 124 -3.90 13.61 11.63
N VAL A 125 -3.40 12.73 10.74
CA VAL A 125 -2.21 11.91 11.01
C VAL A 125 -1.01 12.78 11.35
N ARG A 126 -0.78 13.87 10.61
CA ARG A 126 0.32 14.80 10.88
C ARG A 126 0.21 15.49 12.24
N LEU A 127 -1.01 15.75 12.72
CA LEU A 127 -1.28 16.35 14.03
C LEU A 127 -1.24 15.33 15.19
N LYS A 128 -1.10 14.04 14.89
CA LYS A 128 -1.08 12.96 15.87
C LYS A 128 0.29 12.26 15.87
N PRO A 129 1.22 12.63 16.76
CA PRO A 129 2.62 12.16 16.70
C PRO A 129 2.78 10.63 16.79
N ASP A 130 1.79 9.98 17.37
CA ASP A 130 1.66 8.52 17.47
C ASP A 130 1.54 7.83 16.11
N TYR A 131 0.86 8.45 15.14
CA TYR A 131 0.60 7.88 13.83
C TYR A 131 1.61 8.39 12.81
N LYS A 132 2.24 7.47 12.07
CA LYS A 132 3.30 7.82 11.11
C LYS A 132 2.82 7.92 9.67
N GLY A 133 1.69 7.33 9.34
CA GLY A 133 1.18 7.30 7.98
C GLY A 133 -0.22 6.72 7.88
N ILE A 134 -0.67 6.54 6.64
CA ILE A 134 -1.94 5.90 6.30
C ILE A 134 -1.64 4.72 5.37
N ARG A 135 -2.24 3.57 5.66
CA ARG A 135 -2.28 2.38 4.80
C ARG A 135 -3.67 2.29 4.18
N TYR A 136 -3.79 2.16 2.87
CA TYR A 136 -5.08 2.19 2.16
C TYR A 136 -5.04 1.28 0.93
N PHE A 137 -6.18 0.74 0.51
CA PHE A 137 -6.23 -0.06 -0.72
C PHE A 137 -6.26 0.86 -1.94
N SER A 138 -5.67 0.40 -3.04
CA SER A 138 -5.76 1.06 -4.33
C SER A 138 -7.18 0.98 -4.87
N VAL A 139 -7.64 2.09 -5.45
CA VAL A 139 -8.89 2.17 -6.23
C VAL A 139 -8.63 2.02 -7.74
N MET A 140 -7.36 1.95 -8.15
CA MET A 140 -6.95 1.83 -9.55
C MET A 140 -6.89 0.37 -10.02
N VAL A 141 -6.82 -0.57 -9.08
CA VAL A 141 -6.66 -1.99 -9.35
C VAL A 141 -7.99 -2.73 -9.18
N ASP A 142 -8.22 -3.75 -10.02
CA ASP A 142 -9.40 -4.61 -9.94
C ASP A 142 -9.55 -5.24 -8.54
N TYR A 143 -10.78 -5.21 -8.02
CA TYR A 143 -11.20 -5.80 -6.76
C TYR A 143 -11.08 -7.33 -6.73
N SER A 144 -10.97 -7.98 -7.89
CA SER A 144 -10.72 -9.43 -7.97
C SER A 144 -9.30 -9.84 -7.58
N ILE A 145 -8.36 -8.89 -7.55
CA ILE A 145 -6.98 -9.11 -7.12
C ILE A 145 -6.91 -9.04 -5.59
N GLN A 146 -6.17 -9.98 -4.98
CA GLN A 146 -6.12 -10.14 -3.54
C GLN A 146 -5.57 -8.90 -2.85
N ASP A 147 -6.19 -8.53 -1.74
CA ASP A 147 -6.00 -7.24 -1.07
C ASP A 147 -4.54 -6.91 -0.77
N TYR A 148 -3.68 -7.88 -0.49
CA TYR A 148 -2.31 -7.59 -0.09
C TYR A 148 -1.42 -7.06 -1.24
N LEU A 149 -1.73 -7.37 -2.51
CA LEU A 149 -0.98 -6.84 -3.66
C LEU A 149 -1.34 -5.39 -3.96
N CYS A 150 -2.51 -4.93 -3.53
CA CYS A 150 -3.09 -3.66 -3.95
C CYS A 150 -3.17 -2.65 -2.82
N ILE A 151 -2.14 -2.60 -1.95
CA ILE A 151 -2.10 -1.66 -0.82
C ILE A 151 -1.10 -0.57 -1.13
N ASN A 152 -1.52 0.65 -0.83
CA ASN A 152 -0.67 1.82 -0.79
C ASN A 152 -0.45 2.27 0.64
N TYR A 153 0.65 2.98 0.83
CA TYR A 153 1.03 3.66 2.03
C TYR A 153 1.39 5.09 1.70
N VAL A 154 1.09 6.00 2.62
CA VAL A 154 1.54 7.39 2.55
C VAL A 154 2.12 7.80 3.91
N PHE A 155 3.30 8.39 3.88
CA PHE A 155 3.96 8.94 5.06
C PHE A 155 4.28 10.42 4.80
N PRO A 156 3.61 11.35 5.49
CA PRO A 156 3.88 12.77 5.32
C PRO A 156 5.19 13.15 6.00
N ALA A 157 5.91 14.12 5.43
CA ALA A 157 7.04 14.72 6.13
C ALA A 157 6.57 15.40 7.43
N ILE A 158 7.18 15.02 8.55
CA ILE A 158 6.86 15.59 9.87
C ILE A 158 7.68 16.87 10.11
N THR A 159 8.97 16.80 9.81
CA THR A 159 9.90 17.94 9.90
C THR A 159 10.13 18.53 8.51
N TYR A 160 10.01 19.85 8.42
CA TYR A 160 10.27 20.60 7.19
C TYR A 160 11.61 21.34 7.30
N LYS A 161 12.50 21.10 6.34
CA LYS A 161 13.75 21.85 6.14
C LYS A 161 13.71 22.44 4.73
N GLN A 162 14.43 23.55 4.52
CA GLN A 162 14.50 24.21 3.21
C GLN A 162 15.16 23.33 2.13
N ALA A 163 16.01 22.39 2.54
CA ALA A 163 16.65 21.41 1.66
C ALA A 163 16.94 20.11 2.42
N GLY A 164 17.18 19.03 1.66
CA GLY A 164 17.50 17.71 2.18
C GLY A 164 16.29 16.83 2.48
N LEU A 165 16.56 15.62 2.97
CA LEU A 165 15.55 14.61 3.28
C LEU A 165 14.97 14.79 4.69
N CYS A 166 13.74 14.32 4.89
CA CYS A 166 13.09 14.34 6.20
C CYS A 166 13.75 13.31 7.13
N SER A 167 14.42 13.78 8.20
CA SER A 167 15.12 12.91 9.16
C SER A 167 14.20 11.85 9.76
N ASN A 168 12.96 12.21 10.09
CA ASN A 168 11.98 11.27 10.63
C ASN A 168 11.71 10.11 9.67
N LEU A 169 11.58 10.38 8.36
CA LEU A 169 11.34 9.33 7.37
C LEU A 169 12.61 8.49 7.14
N MET A 170 13.80 9.10 7.14
CA MET A 170 15.06 8.37 7.04
C MET A 170 15.31 7.42 8.24
N GLU A 171 14.86 7.82 9.43
CA GLU A 171 14.91 6.98 10.63
C GLU A 171 13.90 5.83 10.58
N MET A 172 12.83 5.96 9.80
CA MET A 172 11.79 4.92 9.69
C MET A 172 12.19 3.75 8.81
N PHE A 173 12.98 3.98 7.76
CA PHE A 173 13.20 2.98 6.70
C PHE A 173 14.67 2.67 6.46
N LYS A 174 14.95 1.40 6.15
CA LYS A 174 16.11 0.97 5.38
C LYS A 174 15.71 0.85 3.92
N ILE A 175 16.63 1.11 3.01
CA ILE A 175 16.39 1.11 1.56
C ILE A 175 17.37 0.15 0.86
N SER A 176 16.93 -0.57 -0.16
CA SER A 176 17.82 -1.30 -1.06
C SER A 176 18.44 -0.36 -2.09
N GLU A 177 19.46 -0.84 -2.81
CA GLU A 177 19.81 -0.23 -4.11
C GLU A 177 18.59 -0.26 -5.06
N THR A 178 18.58 0.65 -6.02
CA THR A 178 17.57 0.67 -7.08
C THR A 178 17.84 -0.40 -8.13
N LEU A 179 16.79 -0.92 -8.72
CA LEU A 179 16.81 -1.87 -9.82
C LEU A 179 15.96 -1.33 -10.95
N THR A 180 16.36 -1.58 -12.19
CA THR A 180 15.54 -1.36 -13.38
C THR A 180 14.94 -2.68 -13.87
N TRP A 181 13.90 -2.59 -14.70
CA TRP A 181 13.31 -3.76 -15.34
C TRP A 181 14.31 -4.49 -16.25
N LYS A 182 15.22 -3.74 -16.90
CA LYS A 182 16.29 -4.29 -17.74
C LYS A 182 17.28 -5.11 -16.93
N GLU A 183 17.75 -4.58 -15.80
CA GLU A 183 18.66 -5.31 -14.92
C GLU A 183 17.99 -6.57 -14.36
N THR A 184 16.71 -6.50 -14.00
CA THR A 184 15.94 -7.66 -13.53
C THR A 184 15.89 -8.77 -14.58
N SER A 185 15.74 -8.41 -15.86
CA SER A 185 15.68 -9.38 -16.97
C SER A 185 16.98 -10.16 -17.18
N MET A 186 18.10 -9.74 -16.56
CA MET A 186 19.38 -10.46 -16.59
C MET A 186 19.43 -11.60 -15.55
N TYR A 187 18.57 -11.60 -14.54
CA TYR A 187 18.53 -12.61 -13.47
C TYR A 187 17.65 -13.83 -13.84
N GLN A 188 17.66 -14.24 -15.12
CA GLN A 188 16.74 -15.22 -15.75
C GLN A 188 16.60 -16.62 -15.09
N HIS A 189 17.41 -16.97 -14.09
CA HIS A 189 17.50 -18.32 -13.52
C HIS A 189 17.49 -18.38 -12.00
N ILE A 190 16.80 -17.46 -11.35
CA ILE A 190 16.49 -17.69 -9.94
C ILE A 190 15.40 -18.78 -9.91
N ASP A 191 15.76 -19.97 -9.43
CA ASP A 191 14.79 -21.00 -9.08
C ASP A 191 14.01 -20.50 -7.86
N LEU A 192 12.89 -19.83 -8.16
CA LEU A 192 12.01 -19.20 -7.21
C LEU A 192 11.04 -20.28 -6.74
N GLY A 193 11.52 -21.18 -5.87
CA GLY A 193 10.69 -22.22 -5.26
C GLY A 193 9.32 -21.67 -4.84
N GLU A 194 8.27 -22.49 -4.93
CA GLU A 194 6.85 -22.08 -4.83
C GLU A 194 6.62 -20.83 -3.97
N SER A 195 6.54 -19.66 -4.62
CA SER A 195 6.20 -18.44 -3.90
C SER A 195 4.74 -18.55 -3.45
N SER A 196 4.42 -18.03 -2.26
CA SER A 196 3.04 -17.90 -1.78
C SER A 196 2.16 -17.12 -2.77
N ASN A 197 2.80 -16.33 -3.65
CA ASN A 197 2.23 -15.56 -4.75
C ASN A 197 1.76 -16.39 -5.97
N SER A 198 2.04 -17.70 -6.00
CA SER A 198 1.69 -18.61 -7.10
C SER A 198 0.18 -18.77 -7.37
N ARG A 199 -0.67 -18.41 -6.41
CA ARG A 199 -2.14 -18.64 -6.49
C ARG A 199 -2.94 -17.47 -7.07
N PHE A 200 -2.31 -16.36 -7.41
CA PHE A 200 -3.02 -15.13 -7.78
C PHE A 200 -2.94 -14.88 -9.27
N ASN A 201 -4.03 -14.38 -9.85
CA ASN A 201 -4.07 -13.96 -11.24
C ASN A 201 -4.22 -12.45 -11.33
N ILE A 202 -3.51 -11.83 -12.27
CA ILE A 202 -3.70 -10.44 -12.66
C ILE A 202 -4.14 -10.36 -14.13
N GLU A 203 -4.76 -9.26 -14.50
CA GLU A 203 -5.29 -9.02 -15.84
C GLU A 203 -4.67 -7.75 -16.44
N LEU A 204 -3.50 -7.91 -17.06
CA LEU A 204 -2.78 -6.79 -17.69
C LEU A 204 -3.43 -6.38 -19.03
N ILE A 205 -3.93 -7.37 -19.76
CA ILE A 205 -4.68 -7.21 -21.00
C ILE A 205 -6.10 -7.69 -20.71
N LYS A 206 -7.09 -6.86 -21.05
CA LYS A 206 -8.51 -7.17 -20.81
C LYS A 206 -8.87 -8.54 -21.41
N GLY A 207 -9.45 -9.42 -20.58
CA GLY A 207 -9.81 -10.79 -20.89
C GLY A 207 -8.68 -11.81 -20.73
N MET A 208 -7.43 -11.39 -20.46
CA MET A 208 -6.27 -12.27 -20.37
C MET A 208 -5.71 -12.28 -18.94
N LYS A 209 -6.14 -13.28 -18.18
CA LYS A 209 -5.62 -13.54 -16.83
C LYS A 209 -4.31 -14.31 -16.89
N ARG A 210 -3.35 -13.93 -16.05
CA ARG A 210 -2.06 -14.60 -15.90
C ARG A 210 -1.69 -14.71 -14.42
N GLY A 211 -1.04 -15.82 -14.05
CA GLY A 211 -0.49 -16.00 -12.72
C GLY A 211 0.48 -14.87 -12.38
N TYR A 212 0.35 -14.27 -11.19
CA TYR A 212 1.20 -13.18 -10.73
C TYR A 212 2.67 -13.61 -10.68
N HIS A 213 2.91 -14.83 -10.22
CA HIS A 213 4.24 -15.46 -10.21
C HIS A 213 4.90 -15.55 -11.60
N ASP A 214 4.11 -15.59 -12.68
CA ASP A 214 4.64 -15.63 -14.05
C ASP A 214 5.05 -14.25 -14.57
N THR A 215 4.76 -13.18 -13.83
CA THR A 215 4.97 -11.80 -14.27
C THR A 215 6.34 -11.27 -13.91
N LEU A 216 6.75 -10.22 -14.63
CA LEU A 216 7.99 -9.52 -14.30
C LEU A 216 7.89 -8.80 -12.95
N PHE A 217 6.69 -8.39 -12.50
CA PHE A 217 6.49 -7.78 -11.18
C PHE A 217 6.95 -8.69 -10.06
N CYS A 218 6.48 -9.96 -10.02
CA CYS A 218 6.90 -10.92 -9.01
C CYS A 218 8.41 -11.17 -9.06
N ARG A 219 9.00 -11.25 -10.26
CA ARG A 219 10.45 -11.45 -10.40
C ARG A 219 11.26 -10.27 -9.84
N ILE A 220 10.82 -9.04 -10.11
CA ILE A 220 11.46 -7.83 -9.53
C ILE A 220 11.40 -7.91 -8.01
N GLU A 221 10.23 -8.22 -7.46
CA GLU A 221 10.02 -8.36 -6.01
C GLU A 221 10.93 -9.43 -5.40
N ASP A 222 11.04 -10.60 -6.04
CA ASP A 222 11.88 -11.68 -5.57
C ASP A 222 13.39 -11.31 -5.57
N VAL A 223 13.83 -10.52 -6.56
CA VAL A 223 15.19 -9.97 -6.58
C VAL A 223 15.36 -8.97 -5.46
N LEU A 224 14.44 -8.00 -5.34
CA LEU A 224 14.46 -6.99 -4.29
C LEU A 224 14.46 -7.61 -2.89
N ASP A 225 13.72 -8.70 -2.67
CA ASP A 225 13.66 -9.42 -1.40
C ASP A 225 15.02 -10.02 -0.99
N LYS A 226 15.82 -10.45 -1.97
CA LYS A 226 17.18 -10.96 -1.77
C LYS A 226 18.23 -9.85 -1.63
N MET A 227 17.92 -8.62 -2.05
CA MET A 227 18.84 -7.50 -1.92
C MET A 227 19.02 -7.06 -0.46
N LYS A 228 20.26 -6.68 -0.14
CA LYS A 228 20.59 -6.05 1.14
C LYS A 228 19.94 -4.66 1.21
N THR A 229 19.61 -4.25 2.42
CA THR A 229 19.08 -2.92 2.71
C THR A 229 20.00 -2.17 3.65
N TYR A 230 20.10 -0.85 3.45
CA TYR A 230 21.00 0.03 4.15
C TYR A 230 20.22 1.14 4.83
N ASP A 231 20.80 1.75 5.86
CA ASP A 231 20.28 3.01 6.37
C ASP A 231 20.46 4.09 5.28
N SER A 232 19.46 4.98 5.14
CA SER A 232 19.57 6.10 4.20
C SER A 232 20.68 7.04 4.68
N ASN A 233 21.83 7.02 4.01
CA ASN A 233 22.96 7.88 4.33
C ASN A 233 22.74 9.29 3.76
N ILE A 234 23.22 10.31 4.50
CA ILE A 234 23.23 11.73 4.12
C ILE A 234 24.29 11.97 3.04
#